data_AF-A0AA37TP05-F1
#
_entry.id   AF-A0AA37TP05-F1
#
_cell.length_a   1.000
_cell.length_b   1.000
_cell.length_c   1.000
_cell.angle_alpha   90.00
_cell.angle_beta   90.00
_cell.angle_gamma   90.00
#
_symmetry.space_group_name_H-M   'P 1'
#
loop_
_entity.id
_entity.type
_entity.pdbx_description
1 polymer ?
#
loop_
_entity_poly.entity_id
_entity_poly.type
_entity_poly.pdbx_seq_one_letter_code
_entity_poly.pdbx_strand_id
1 'polypeptide(L)'
;MMPAHYCIDPLDPYAEQEVLVTYEDHRPLVAIKSAVDKEGFDIIPDLSDECVRILQLEIAVYHGYLEPYAWAQHAVDVIAAP
;
A
#
# COMPACT_ATOMS: atom_id res chain seq x y z
N MET A 1 8.00 -10.01 -12.81
CA MET A 1 8.40 -8.65 -12.40
C MET A 1 7.57 -8.29 -11.20
N MET A 2 8.16 -7.67 -10.19
CA MET A 2 7.39 -7.14 -9.07
C MET A 2 6.60 -5.91 -9.55
N PRO A 3 5.31 -5.78 -9.19
CA PRO A 3 4.55 -4.59 -9.50
C PRO A 3 5.13 -3.36 -8.79
N ALA A 4 4.92 -2.21 -9.42
CA ALA A 4 5.35 -0.91 -8.89
C ALA A 4 4.24 0.12 -9.08
N HIS A 5 4.09 1.04 -8.13
CA HIS A 5 3.11 2.11 -8.15
C HIS A 5 3.70 3.39 -7.56
N TYR A 6 3.37 4.54 -8.13
CA TYR A 6 3.70 5.83 -7.53
C TYR A 6 2.65 6.12 -6.46
N CYS A 7 3.11 6.32 -5.24
CA CYS A 7 2.28 6.71 -4.11
C CYS A 7 2.68 8.09 -3.60
N ILE A 8 1.77 8.78 -2.94
CA ILE A 8 2.11 10.02 -2.23
C ILE A 8 3.16 9.71 -1.16
N ASP A 9 4.19 10.55 -1.08
CA ASP A 9 5.21 10.44 -0.04
C ASP A 9 4.56 10.66 1.34
N PRO A 10 4.50 9.65 2.22
CA PRO A 10 3.87 9.80 3.52
C PRO A 10 4.67 10.69 4.49
N LEU A 11 5.93 10.98 4.17
CA LEU A 11 6.76 11.94 4.91
C LEU A 11 6.54 13.39 4.45
N ASP A 12 5.88 13.61 3.30
CA ASP A 12 5.55 14.93 2.81
C ASP A 12 4.20 15.42 3.37
N PRO A 13 4.20 16.37 4.33
CA PRO A 13 2.96 16.88 4.92
C PRO A 13 2.09 17.65 3.92
N TYR A 14 2.63 18.04 2.76
CA TYR A 14 1.91 18.77 1.72
C TYR A 14 1.39 17.88 0.60
N ALA A 15 1.75 16.59 0.57
CA ALA A 15 1.39 15.64 -0.48
C ALA A 15 1.73 16.14 -1.90
N GLU A 16 2.85 16.84 -2.05
CA GLU A 16 3.37 17.34 -3.33
C GLU A 16 4.42 16.40 -3.94
N GLN A 17 4.91 15.45 -3.15
CA GLN A 17 5.91 14.46 -3.55
C GLN A 17 5.33 13.07 -3.67
N GLU A 18 5.93 12.29 -4.57
CA GLU A 18 5.59 10.89 -4.80
C GLU A 18 6.83 10.01 -4.61
N VAL A 19 6.58 8.78 -4.21
CA VAL A 19 7.57 7.71 -4.03
C VAL A 19 7.19 6.52 -4.91
N LEU A 20 8.17 5.91 -5.55
CA LEU A 20 7.98 4.69 -6.32
C LEU A 20 8.00 3.50 -5.38
N VAL A 21 6.84 2.89 -5.15
CA VAL A 21 6.69 1.74 -4.26
C VAL A 21 6.72 0.45 -5.08
N THR A 22 7.64 -0.45 -4.76
CA THR A 22 7.60 -1.84 -5.24
C THR A 22 7.03 -2.75 -4.16
N TYR A 23 6.17 -3.68 -4.56
CA TYR A 23 5.45 -4.52 -3.62
C TYR A 23 5.25 -5.94 -4.14
N GLU A 24 4.91 -6.84 -3.23
CA GLU A 24 4.40 -8.17 -3.54
C GLU A 24 2.90 -8.24 -3.19
N ASP A 25 2.11 -8.84 -4.07
CA ASP A 25 0.69 -9.04 -3.83
C ASP A 25 0.50 -10.03 -2.68
N HIS A 26 -0.08 -9.53 -1.59
CA HIS A 26 -0.50 -10.31 -0.44
C HIS A 26 -1.94 -9.92 -0.07
N ARG A 27 -2.66 -10.85 0.56
CA ARG A 27 -3.98 -10.61 1.13
C ARG A 27 -3.83 -10.53 2.66
N PRO A 28 -4.50 -9.57 3.34
CA PRO A 28 -5.42 -8.58 2.79
C PRO A 28 -4.75 -7.34 2.18
N LEU A 29 -3.45 -7.13 2.41
CA LEU A 29 -2.69 -6.00 1.88
C LEU A 29 -1.35 -6.46 1.30
N VAL A 30 -0.85 -5.68 0.35
CA VAL A 30 0.45 -5.91 -0.29
C VAL A 30 1.59 -5.82 0.73
N ALA A 31 2.65 -6.59 0.50
CA ALA A 31 3.90 -6.44 1.23
C ALA A 31 4.80 -5.44 0.49
N ILE A 32 5.08 -4.30 1.12
CA ILE A 32 5.99 -3.30 0.56
C ILE A 32 7.42 -3.84 0.63
N LYS A 33 8.17 -3.72 -0.46
CA LYS A 33 9.56 -4.19 -0.58
C LYS A 33 10.56 -3.06 -0.73
N SER A 34 10.17 -1.98 -1.41
CA SER A 34 10.94 -0.74 -1.49
C SER A 34 9.99 0.45 -1.62
N ALA A 35 10.37 1.60 -1.10
CA ALA A 35 9.72 2.89 -1.37
C ALA A 35 10.81 3.89 -1.71
N VAL A 36 10.96 4.23 -3.00
CA VAL A 36 12.06 5.04 -3.49
C VAL A 36 11.60 6.47 -3.76
N ASP A 37 12.24 7.45 -3.15
CA ASP A 37 11.95 8.87 -3.36
C ASP A 37 12.48 9.40 -4.70
N LYS A 38 12.24 10.69 -4.95
CA LYS A 38 12.73 11.38 -6.16
C LYS A 38 14.27 11.44 -6.27
N GLU A 39 14.98 11.30 -5.15
CA GLU A 39 16.44 11.34 -5.09
C GLU A 39 17.05 9.93 -5.27
N GLY A 40 16.21 8.89 -5.26
CA GLY A 40 16.61 7.50 -5.44
C GLY A 40 16.92 6.77 -4.13
N PHE A 41 16.56 7.34 -2.98
CA PHE A 41 16.75 6.71 -1.68
C PHE A 41 15.54 5.86 -1.29
N ASP A 42 15.81 4.68 -0.71
CA ASP A 42 14.77 3.85 -0.12
C ASP A 42 14.42 4.40 1.26
N ILE A 43 13.20 4.92 1.40
CA ILE A 43 12.73 5.61 2.60
C ILE A 43 12.06 4.65 3.60
N ILE A 44 11.89 3.36 3.27
CA ILE A 44 11.30 2.37 4.21
C ILE A 44 11.89 2.43 5.62
N PRO A 45 13.22 2.53 5.82
CA PRO A 45 13.80 2.58 7.16
C PRO A 45 13.33 3.79 8.00
N ASP A 46 12.91 4.86 7.34
CA ASP A 46 12.47 6.11 7.95
C ASP A 46 10.93 6.17 8.10
N LEU A 47 10.20 5.23 7.50
CA LEU A 47 8.75 5.16 7.61
C LEU A 47 8.32 4.54 8.94
N SER A 48 7.36 5.19 9.60
CA SER A 48 6.61 4.54 10.68
C SER A 48 5.68 3.46 10.14
N ASP A 49 5.24 2.54 11.00
CA ASP A 49 4.24 1.53 10.65
C ASP A 49 2.94 2.16 10.08
N GLU A 50 2.59 3.36 10.56
CA GLU A 50 1.44 4.12 10.06
C GLU A 50 1.67 4.63 8.63
N CYS A 51 2.88 5.11 8.31
CA CYS A 51 3.25 5.54 6.96
C CYS A 51 3.26 4.36 5.98
N VAL A 52 3.82 3.22 6.40
CA VAL A 52 3.78 1.97 5.61
C VAL A 52 2.32 1.56 5.36
N ARG A 53 1.44 1.70 6.35
CA ARG A 53 0.03 1.38 6.21
C ARG A 53 -0.70 2.30 5.23
N ILE A 54 -0.37 3.59 5.18
CA ILE A 54 -0.92 4.54 4.20
C ILE A 54 -0.59 4.07 2.78
N LEU A 55 0.68 3.75 2.52
CA LEU A 55 1.13 3.25 1.21
C LEU A 55 0.40 1.96 0.80
N GLN A 56 0.25 1.00 1.74
CA GLN A 56 -0.49 -0.24 1.48
C GLN A 56 -1.96 0.02 1.12
N LEU A 57 -2.61 0.97 1.81
CA LEU A 57 -4.01 1.32 1.55
C LEU A 57 -4.18 2.04 0.22
N GLU A 58 -3.27 2.93 -0.15
CA GLU A 58 -3.26 3.60 -1.44
C GLU A 58 -3.15 2.58 -2.59
N ILE A 59 -2.22 1.64 -2.47
CA ILE A 59 -2.07 0.53 -3.42
C ILE A 59 -3.33 -0.35 -3.43
N ALA A 60 -3.92 -0.64 -2.28
CA ALA A 60 -5.15 -1.43 -2.18
C ALA A 60 -6.34 -0.71 -2.82
N VAL A 61 -6.45 0.61 -2.71
CA VAL A 61 -7.47 1.41 -3.39
C VAL A 61 -7.23 1.37 -4.90
N TYR A 62 -5.99 1.56 -5.36
CA TYR A 62 -5.63 1.45 -6.77
C TYR A 62 -6.02 0.09 -7.38
N HIS A 63 -5.70 -1.02 -6.70
CA HIS A 63 -6.11 -2.37 -7.14
C HIS A 63 -7.60 -2.64 -6.95
N GLY A 64 -8.21 -2.04 -5.93
CA GLY A 64 -9.64 -2.15 -5.63
C GLY A 64 -10.53 -1.56 -6.73
N TYR A 65 -10.01 -0.68 -7.59
CA TYR A 65 -10.74 -0.25 -8.80
C TYR A 65 -10.97 -1.39 -9.81
N LEU A 66 -10.19 -2.48 -9.74
CA LEU A 66 -10.38 -3.68 -10.57
C LEU A 66 -11.33 -4.70 -9.92
N GLU A 67 -11.33 -4.84 -8.59
CA GLU A 67 -12.28 -5.69 -7.85
C GLU A 67 -12.67 -5.06 -6.49
N PRO A 68 -13.66 -4.14 -6.46
CA PRO A 68 -14.00 -3.33 -5.28
C PRO A 68 -14.55 -4.12 -4.07
N TYR A 69 -14.67 -5.45 -4.19
CA TYR A 69 -15.26 -6.34 -3.18
C TYR A 69 -14.34 -7.49 -2.74
N ALA A 70 -13.06 -7.52 -3.15
CA ALA A 70 -12.16 -8.61 -2.75
C ALA A 70 -11.94 -8.70 -1.22
N TRP A 71 -12.07 -7.57 -0.50
CA TRP A 71 -12.05 -7.54 0.97
C TRP A 71 -13.41 -7.93 1.59
N ALA A 72 -14.52 -7.69 0.88
CA ALA A 72 -15.86 -8.05 1.34
C ALA A 72 -16.12 -9.56 1.29
N GLN A 73 -15.41 -10.29 0.43
CA GLN A 73 -15.48 -11.75 0.34
C GLN A 73 -15.01 -12.47 1.62
N HIS A 74 -14.13 -11.84 2.42
CA HIS A 74 -13.66 -12.39 3.70
C HIS A 74 -14.39 -11.80 4.92
N ALA A 75 -15.18 -10.73 4.76
CA ALA A 75 -15.99 -10.18 5.84
C ALA A 75 -17.17 -11.10 6.24
N VAL A 76 -17.53 -12.07 5.38
CA VAL A 76 -18.63 -13.00 5.62
C VAL A 76 -18.28 -14.08 6.65
N ASP A 77 -17.00 -14.36 6.90
CA ASP A 77 -16.57 -15.39 7.85
C ASP A 77 -16.62 -14.94 9.33
N VAL A 78 -16.75 -13.64 9.60
CA VAL A 78 -16.76 -13.13 11.00
C VAL A 78 -18.18 -13.10 11.59
N ILE A 79 -19.23 -13.16 10.76
CA ILE A 79 -20.65 -13.10 11.22
C ILE A 79 -21.27 -14.51 11.35
N ALA A 80 -20.54 -15.56 10.97
CA ALA A 80 -20.99 -16.95 11.05
C ALA A 80 -20.19 -17.76 12.09
N ALA A 81 -19.92 -17.18 13.27
CA ALA A 81 -19.66 -17.99 14.45
C ALA A 81 -21.02 -18.29 15.12
N PRO A 82 -21.39 -19.58 15.29
CA PRO A 82 -22.70 -19.99 15.82
C PRO A 82 -22.91 -19.65 17.29
#